data_AF-A0A7J8J982-F1
#
_entry.id   AF-A0A7J8J982-F1
#
_cell.length_a   1.000
_cell.length_b   1.000
_cell.length_c   1.000
_cell.angle_alpha   90.00
_cell.angle_beta   90.00
_cell.angle_gamma   90.00
#
_symmetry.space_group_name_H-M   'P 1'
#
loop_
_entity.id
_entity.type
_entity.pdbx_description
1 polymer ?
#
loop_
_entity_poly.entity_id
_entity_poly.type
_entity_poly.pdbx_seq_one_letter_code
_entity_poly.pdbx_strand_id
1 'polypeptide(L)'
;MAAAGDCAGQQAPRGHDSYCSPLASRYASPEMCFLFSDRYKFRTWRQLWLWLAEAEQTLGLSITDEQIQEMKSNLDNIDFKMAADREKQLRHDVMAHVHTFGHCCPKAAGIMHLGATSCYVGDNTACSADHGWETLLSLDSGSLHGSPEREAGP
;
A
#
# COMPACT_ATOMS: atom_id res chain seq x y z
N MET A 1 -18.27 -22.70 22.16
CA MET A 1 -18.04 -21.30 21.77
C MET A 1 -16.55 -21.02 21.86
N ALA A 2 -15.83 -21.13 20.75
CA ALA A 2 -14.39 -20.90 20.69
C ALA A 2 -14.15 -19.39 20.50
N ALA A 3 -13.37 -18.81 21.41
CA ALA A 3 -12.98 -17.41 21.39
C ALA A 3 -12.13 -17.11 20.15
N ALA A 4 -12.50 -16.05 19.43
CA ALA A 4 -11.74 -15.50 18.31
C ALA A 4 -10.38 -15.01 18.82
N GLY A 5 -9.32 -15.68 18.39
CA GLY A 5 -7.94 -15.27 18.62
C GLY A 5 -7.59 -14.08 17.74
N ASP A 6 -7.41 -12.94 18.38
CA ASP A 6 -6.99 -11.65 17.83
C ASP A 6 -5.66 -11.81 17.06
N CYS A 7 -5.74 -11.84 15.71
CA CYS A 7 -4.58 -11.92 14.82
C CYS A 7 -4.11 -10.50 14.47
N ALA A 8 -3.69 -9.74 15.47
CA ALA A 8 -2.96 -8.51 15.25
C ALA A 8 -1.53 -8.85 14.81
N GLY A 9 -1.19 -8.52 13.55
CA GLY A 9 0.18 -8.59 13.05
C GLY A 9 1.12 -7.82 13.99
N GLN A 10 2.07 -8.52 14.59
CA GLN A 10 3.03 -7.96 15.54
C GLN A 10 3.97 -6.98 14.81
N GLN A 11 3.72 -5.68 14.92
CA GLN A 11 4.78 -4.69 14.81
C GLN A 11 5.50 -4.66 16.16
N ALA A 12 6.77 -5.04 16.19
CA ALA A 12 7.60 -4.90 17.38
C ALA A 12 7.59 -3.44 17.85
N PRO A 13 7.53 -3.17 19.17
CA PRO A 13 7.69 -1.81 19.66
C PRO A 13 9.02 -1.27 19.14
N ARG A 14 9.00 -0.08 18.53
CA ARG A 14 10.22 0.62 18.08
C ARG A 14 11.03 1.03 19.30
N GLY A 15 11.76 0.08 19.86
CA GLY A 15 12.67 0.28 20.98
C GLY A 15 13.89 1.09 20.53
N HIS A 16 14.58 1.69 21.51
CA HIS A 16 15.85 2.39 21.28
C HIS A 16 17.00 1.45 20.88
N ASP A 17 16.77 0.13 20.91
CA ASP A 17 17.74 -0.91 20.58
C ASP A 17 17.82 -1.22 19.07
N SER A 18 16.96 -0.61 18.25
CA SER A 18 16.93 -0.81 16.80
C SER A 18 17.00 0.51 16.04
N TYR A 19 17.74 0.52 14.92
CA TYR A 19 17.84 1.71 14.08
C TYR A 19 16.46 2.14 13.57
N CYS A 20 16.14 3.41 13.79
CA CYS A 20 14.98 4.07 13.21
C CYS A 20 15.47 5.31 12.45
N SER A 21 15.01 5.48 11.20
CA SER A 21 15.34 6.67 10.42
C SER A 21 14.82 7.93 11.12
N PRO A 22 15.66 8.95 11.36
CA PRO A 22 15.23 10.20 11.97
C PRO A 22 14.22 10.96 11.10
N LEU A 23 14.21 10.69 9.78
CA LEU A 23 13.17 11.18 8.88
C LEU A 23 11.79 10.69 9.32
N ALA A 24 11.65 9.40 9.61
CA ALA A 24 10.38 8.81 10.01
C ALA A 24 10.00 9.06 11.49
N SER A 25 10.99 9.21 12.38
CA SER A 25 10.73 9.35 13.82
C SER A 25 10.63 10.79 14.33
N ARG A 26 11.19 11.77 13.60
CA ARG A 26 11.31 13.14 14.09
C ARG A 26 10.96 14.23 13.09
N TYR A 27 11.32 14.07 11.81
CA TYR A 27 11.31 15.20 10.87
C TYR A 27 10.13 15.23 9.90
N ALA A 28 9.75 14.08 9.32
CA ALA A 28 8.69 14.03 8.33
C ALA A 28 7.30 14.02 8.99
N SER A 29 6.32 14.60 8.30
CA SER A 29 4.94 14.58 8.76
C SER A 29 4.37 13.15 8.72
N PRO A 30 3.34 12.84 9.53
CA PRO A 30 2.68 11.53 9.50
C PRO A 30 2.11 11.18 8.12
N GLU A 31 1.63 12.17 7.37
CA GLU A 31 1.06 12.02 6.03
C GLU A 31 2.14 11.60 5.03
N MET A 32 3.30 12.27 5.05
CA MET A 32 4.45 11.88 4.23
C MET A 32 4.98 10.51 4.61
N CYS A 33 5.07 10.20 5.91
CA CYS A 33 5.45 8.86 6.39
C CYS A 33 4.48 7.77 5.90
N PHE A 34 3.19 8.07 5.82
CA PHE A 34 2.18 7.12 5.35
C PHE A 34 2.31 6.85 3.84
N LEU A 35 2.58 7.87 3.02
CA LEU A 35 2.79 7.70 1.58
C LEU A 35 3.93 6.73 1.25
N PHE A 36 4.99 6.73 2.06
CA PHE A 36 6.13 5.80 1.92
C PHE A 36 5.99 4.53 2.77
N SER A 37 4.81 4.27 3.36
CA SER A 37 4.59 3.07 4.16
C SER A 37 4.32 1.84 3.30
N ASP A 38 4.67 0.66 3.82
CA ASP A 38 4.36 -0.63 3.19
C ASP A 38 2.85 -0.81 2.97
N ARG A 39 2.03 -0.31 3.90
CA ARG A 39 0.57 -0.37 3.78
C ARG A 39 0.09 0.41 2.56
N TYR A 40 0.59 1.62 2.34
CA TYR A 40 0.25 2.40 1.16
C TYR A 40 0.76 1.71 -0.11
N LYS A 41 2.04 1.31 -0.14
CA LYS A 41 2.65 0.60 -1.28
C LYS A 41 1.82 -0.61 -1.74
N PHE A 42 1.55 -1.55 -0.83
CA PHE A 42 0.89 -2.81 -1.20
C PHE A 42 -0.61 -2.65 -1.44
N ARG A 43 -1.26 -1.66 -0.82
CA ARG A 43 -2.63 -1.27 -1.18
C ARG A 43 -2.68 -0.74 -2.61
N THR A 44 -1.73 0.13 -2.98
CA THR A 44 -1.62 0.66 -4.33
C THR A 44 -1.34 -0.43 -5.36
N TRP A 45 -0.52 -1.45 -5.02
CA TRP A 45 -0.34 -2.62 -5.89
C TRP A 45 -1.65 -3.34 -6.21
N ARG A 46 -2.48 -3.56 -5.19
CA ARG A 46 -3.81 -4.18 -5.36
C ARG A 46 -4.75 -3.32 -6.18
N GLN A 47 -4.68 -2.00 -6.00
CA GLN A 47 -5.43 -1.04 -6.81
C GLN A 47 -5.01 -1.08 -8.28
N LEU A 48 -3.71 -1.16 -8.57
CA LEU A 48 -3.19 -1.30 -9.93
C LEU A 48 -3.64 -2.61 -10.57
N TRP A 49 -3.55 -3.74 -9.85
CA TRP A 49 -4.07 -5.02 -10.36
C TRP A 49 -5.57 -4.99 -10.63
N LEU A 50 -6.33 -4.28 -9.81
CA LEU A 50 -7.76 -4.07 -10.04
C LEU A 50 -8.00 -3.28 -11.34
N TRP A 51 -7.31 -2.16 -11.53
CA TRP A 51 -7.42 -1.37 -12.77
C TRP A 51 -6.98 -2.15 -14.00
N LEU A 52 -5.94 -2.99 -13.88
CA LEU A 52 -5.53 -3.89 -14.95
C LEU A 52 -6.66 -4.84 -15.33
N ALA A 53 -7.26 -5.51 -14.34
CA ALA A 53 -8.36 -6.44 -14.58
C ALA A 53 -9.60 -5.76 -15.20
N GLU A 54 -9.94 -4.54 -14.76
CA GLU A 54 -11.03 -3.74 -15.33
C GLU A 54 -10.76 -3.33 -16.79
N ALA A 55 -9.52 -2.93 -17.09
CA ALA A 55 -9.11 -2.57 -18.45
C ALA A 55 -9.10 -3.80 -19.38
N GLU A 56 -8.56 -4.92 -18.91
CA GLU A 56 -8.52 -6.19 -19.64
C GLU A 56 -9.92 -6.74 -19.93
N GLN A 57 -10.84 -6.63 -18.96
CA GLN A 57 -12.25 -6.97 -19.16
C GLN A 57 -12.88 -6.11 -20.27
N THR A 58 -12.62 -4.79 -20.24
CA THR A 58 -13.12 -3.84 -21.24
C THR A 58 -12.58 -4.16 -22.64
N LEU A 59 -11.37 -4.69 -22.73
CA LEU A 59 -10.73 -5.14 -23.98
C LEU A 59 -11.22 -6.52 -24.46
N GLY A 60 -12.10 -7.19 -23.71
CA GLY A 60 -12.75 -8.44 -24.11
C GLY A 60 -12.06 -9.71 -23.62
N LEU A 61 -11.14 -9.63 -22.64
CA LEU A 61 -10.62 -10.81 -21.96
C LEU A 61 -11.68 -11.42 -21.04
N SER A 62 -11.59 -12.73 -20.81
CA SER A 62 -12.55 -13.49 -20.02
C SER A 62 -12.38 -13.25 -18.51
N ILE A 63 -12.72 -12.05 -18.07
CA ILE A 63 -12.72 -11.60 -16.67
C ILE A 63 -14.15 -11.33 -16.25
N THR A 64 -14.57 -11.93 -15.13
CA THR A 64 -15.94 -11.81 -14.62
C THR A 64 -16.06 -10.66 -13.62
N ASP A 65 -17.23 -10.03 -13.56
CA ASP A 65 -17.51 -8.96 -12.58
C ASP A 65 -17.35 -9.46 -11.13
N GLU A 66 -17.61 -10.74 -10.89
CA GLU A 66 -17.40 -11.37 -9.59
C GLU A 66 -15.93 -11.34 -9.15
N GLN A 67 -14.99 -11.57 -10.07
CA GLN A 67 -13.56 -11.51 -9.80
C GLN A 67 -13.13 -10.08 -9.47
N ILE A 68 -13.59 -9.11 -10.24
CA ILE A 68 -13.31 -7.67 -10.01
C ILE A 68 -13.89 -7.23 -8.67
N GLN A 69 -15.11 -7.64 -8.34
CA GLN A 69 -15.76 -7.30 -7.08
C GLN A 69 -15.04 -7.93 -5.89
N GLU A 70 -14.59 -9.18 -6.00
CA GLU A 70 -13.79 -9.85 -4.97
C GLU A 70 -12.47 -9.10 -4.71
N MET A 71 -11.80 -8.63 -5.77
CA MET A 71 -10.59 -7.81 -5.66
C MET A 71 -10.88 -6.47 -4.97
N LYS A 72 -11.96 -5.78 -5.36
CA LYS A 72 -12.40 -4.50 -4.74
C LYS A 72 -12.64 -4.63 -3.24
N SER A 73 -13.31 -5.69 -2.81
CA SER A 73 -13.62 -5.91 -1.40
C SER A 73 -12.38 -6.23 -0.54
N ASN A 74 -11.26 -6.63 -1.16
CA ASN A 74 -10.06 -7.07 -0.46
C ASN A 74 -8.86 -6.13 -0.64
N LEU A 75 -9.03 -4.91 -1.15
CA LEU A 75 -7.91 -3.98 -1.35
C LEU A 75 -7.14 -3.67 -0.06
N ASP A 76 -7.86 -3.47 1.05
CA ASP A 76 -7.27 -3.14 2.36
C ASP A 76 -6.92 -4.37 3.22
N ASN A 77 -7.32 -5.57 2.78
CA ASN A 77 -7.17 -6.83 3.52
C ASN A 77 -5.80 -7.50 3.28
N ILE A 78 -4.72 -6.88 3.76
CA ILE A 78 -3.34 -7.32 3.49
C ILE A 78 -2.78 -8.15 4.64
N ASP A 79 -2.57 -9.45 4.40
CA ASP A 79 -1.83 -10.33 5.32
C ASP A 79 -0.32 -10.19 5.10
N PHE A 80 0.30 -9.29 5.86
CA PHE A 80 1.75 -9.05 5.83
C PHE A 80 2.57 -10.25 6.30
N LYS A 81 2.01 -11.09 7.19
CA LYS A 81 2.73 -12.27 7.69
C LYS A 81 2.85 -13.31 6.58
N MET A 82 1.73 -13.60 5.91
CA MET A 82 1.73 -14.49 4.76
C MET A 82 2.64 -13.96 3.64
N ALA A 83 2.60 -12.66 3.35
CA ALA A 83 3.47 -12.05 2.35
C ALA A 83 4.96 -12.26 2.69
N ALA A 84 5.37 -12.00 3.94
CA ALA A 84 6.77 -12.19 4.36
C ALA A 84 7.20 -13.67 4.28
N ASP A 85 6.34 -14.61 4.68
CA ASP A 85 6.62 -16.04 4.58
C ASP A 85 6.76 -16.50 3.11
N ARG A 86 5.92 -15.97 2.21
CA ARG A 86 5.99 -16.24 0.77
C ARG A 86 7.20 -15.59 0.11
N GLU A 87 7.55 -14.38 0.50
CA GLU A 87 8.75 -13.68 -0.01
C GLU A 87 10.01 -14.45 0.37
N LYS A 88 10.09 -14.99 1.59
CA LYS A 88 11.21 -15.85 2.01
C LYS A 88 11.35 -17.11 1.15
N GLN A 89 10.23 -17.69 0.70
CA GLN A 89 10.20 -18.89 -0.14
C GLN A 89 10.56 -18.57 -1.60
N LEU A 90 9.93 -17.54 -2.16
CA LEU A 90 10.00 -17.20 -3.59
C LEU A 90 11.16 -16.28 -3.93
N ARG A 91 11.72 -15.60 -2.92
CA ARG A 91 12.75 -14.55 -3.06
C ARG A 91 12.33 -13.45 -4.04
N HIS A 92 11.03 -13.18 -4.09
CA HIS A 92 10.42 -12.20 -4.99
C HIS A 92 9.17 -11.61 -4.32
N ASP A 93 9.22 -10.33 -4.00
CA ASP A 93 8.19 -9.58 -3.27
C ASP A 93 6.87 -9.46 -4.07
N VAL A 94 6.94 -9.11 -5.36
CA VAL A 94 5.75 -9.03 -6.23
C VAL A 94 5.03 -10.37 -6.27
N MET A 95 5.74 -11.47 -6.55
CA MET A 95 5.12 -12.79 -6.61
C MET A 95 4.57 -13.24 -5.26
N ALA A 96 5.26 -12.91 -4.16
CA ALA A 96 4.74 -13.16 -2.82
C ALA A 96 3.40 -12.45 -2.61
N HIS A 97 3.29 -11.17 -2.99
CA HIS A 97 2.05 -10.42 -2.88
C HIS A 97 0.96 -10.88 -3.85
N VAL A 98 1.30 -11.36 -5.06
CA VAL A 98 0.35 -12.00 -5.98
C VAL A 98 -0.25 -13.25 -5.34
N HIS A 99 0.57 -14.12 -4.75
CA HIS A 99 0.08 -15.33 -4.08
C HIS A 99 -0.73 -15.01 -2.82
N THR A 100 -0.31 -14.03 -2.02
CA THR A 100 -1.06 -13.58 -0.84
C THR A 100 -2.41 -12.97 -1.23
N PHE A 101 -2.47 -12.19 -2.31
CA PHE A 101 -3.73 -11.63 -2.78
C PHE A 101 -4.64 -12.70 -3.40
N GLY A 102 -4.07 -13.65 -4.15
CA GLY A 102 -4.79 -14.82 -4.66
C GLY A 102 -5.38 -15.69 -3.56
N HIS A 103 -4.79 -15.70 -2.37
CA HIS A 103 -5.33 -16.44 -1.23
C HIS A 103 -6.61 -15.82 -0.67
N CYS A 104 -6.69 -14.48 -0.58
CA CYS A 104 -7.92 -13.81 -0.15
C CYS A 104 -8.95 -13.64 -1.28
N CYS A 105 -8.53 -13.74 -2.54
CA CYS A 105 -9.40 -13.66 -3.71
C CYS A 105 -9.25 -14.92 -4.59
N PRO A 106 -9.80 -16.08 -4.16
CA PRO A 106 -9.63 -17.34 -4.86
C PRO A 106 -10.23 -17.36 -6.27
N LYS A 107 -11.30 -16.58 -6.53
CA LYS A 107 -11.89 -16.51 -7.87
C LYS A 107 -11.00 -15.70 -8.80
N ALA A 108 -10.40 -14.61 -8.30
CA ALA A 108 -9.54 -13.73 -9.09
C ALA A 108 -8.09 -14.24 -9.22
N ALA A 109 -7.66 -15.23 -8.43
CA ALA A 109 -6.26 -15.69 -8.37
C ALA A 109 -5.64 -16.04 -9.73
N GLY A 110 -6.42 -16.60 -10.66
CA GLY A 110 -5.93 -16.99 -11.99
C GLY A 110 -5.75 -15.85 -12.99
N ILE A 111 -6.35 -14.68 -12.75
CA ILE A 111 -6.26 -13.49 -13.62
C ILE A 111 -5.34 -12.41 -13.04
N MET A 112 -4.83 -12.60 -11.81
CA MET A 112 -3.96 -11.61 -11.19
C MET A 112 -2.65 -11.47 -11.94
N HIS A 113 -2.26 -10.23 -12.22
CA HIS A 113 -1.00 -9.91 -12.90
C HIS A 113 -0.89 -10.50 -14.32
N LEU A 114 -2.03 -10.79 -14.96
CA LEU A 114 -2.08 -11.34 -16.30
C LEU A 114 -1.37 -10.38 -17.29
N GLY A 115 -0.45 -10.92 -18.10
CA GLY A 115 0.28 -10.16 -19.11
C GLY A 115 1.23 -9.07 -18.60
N ALA A 116 1.28 -8.84 -17.28
CA ALA A 116 2.10 -7.81 -16.67
C ALA A 116 3.45 -8.34 -16.18
N THR A 117 4.39 -7.43 -15.96
CA THR A 117 5.68 -7.70 -15.32
C THR A 117 5.78 -6.96 -14.00
N SER A 118 6.74 -7.32 -13.15
CA SER A 118 6.93 -6.70 -11.83
C SER A 118 6.99 -5.16 -11.86
N CYS A 119 7.56 -4.58 -12.92
CA CYS A 119 7.65 -3.13 -13.11
C CYS A 119 6.29 -2.45 -13.26
N TYR A 120 5.25 -3.17 -13.71
CA TYR A 120 3.88 -2.62 -13.74
C TYR A 120 3.42 -2.16 -12.36
N VAL A 121 3.70 -2.93 -11.30
CA VAL A 121 3.30 -2.53 -9.95
C VAL A 121 4.38 -1.73 -9.23
N GLY A 122 5.66 -2.05 -9.44
CA GLY A 122 6.77 -1.34 -8.81
C GLY A 122 6.84 0.13 -9.23
N ASP A 123 6.94 0.39 -10.53
CA ASP A 123 7.27 1.71 -11.07
C ASP A 123 6.05 2.64 -11.04
N ASN A 124 4.85 2.11 -11.36
CA ASN A 124 3.62 2.93 -11.31
C ASN A 124 3.23 3.31 -9.88
N THR A 125 3.58 2.48 -8.88
CA THR A 125 3.39 2.84 -7.47
C THR A 125 4.37 3.92 -7.04
N ALA A 126 5.61 3.90 -7.54
CA ALA A 126 6.56 4.98 -7.31
C ALA A 126 6.04 6.32 -7.86
N CYS A 127 5.44 6.32 -9.06
CA CYS A 127 4.75 7.50 -9.59
C CYS A 127 3.52 7.91 -8.76
N SER A 128 2.86 6.99 -8.07
CA SER A 128 1.72 7.35 -7.21
C SER A 128 2.17 8.06 -5.93
N ALA A 129 3.42 7.87 -5.49
CA ALA A 129 4.00 8.65 -4.40
C ALA A 129 4.24 10.13 -4.76
N ASP A 130 4.02 10.53 -6.01
CA ASP A 130 4.08 11.91 -6.49
C ASP A 130 2.95 12.79 -5.89
N HIS A 131 1.94 12.20 -5.23
CA HIS A 131 1.04 12.92 -4.30
C HIS A 131 1.80 13.57 -3.12
N GLY A 132 3.04 13.15 -2.85
CA GLY A 132 3.93 13.84 -1.91
C GLY A 132 4.19 15.29 -2.33
N TRP A 133 4.21 15.58 -3.64
CA TRP A 133 4.33 16.95 -4.13
C TRP A 133 3.13 17.82 -3.73
N GLU A 134 1.91 17.26 -3.73
CA GLU A 134 0.71 17.98 -3.30
C GLU A 134 0.78 18.33 -1.81
N THR A 135 1.34 17.41 -1.01
CA THR A 135 1.59 17.64 0.42
C THR A 135 2.58 18.79 0.62
N LEU A 136 3.65 18.82 -0.19
CA LEU A 136 4.63 19.91 -0.17
C LEU A 136 4.03 21.24 -0.63
N LEU A 137 3.24 21.23 -1.71
CA LEU A 137 2.53 22.42 -2.19
C LEU A 137 1.60 23.00 -1.15
N SER A 138 0.86 22.17 -0.43
CA SER A 138 -0.07 22.63 0.60
C SER A 138 0.67 23.34 1.74
N LEU A 139 1.90 22.94 2.05
CA LEU A 139 2.74 23.59 3.05
C LEU A 139 3.27 24.93 2.54
N ASP A 140 3.77 24.98 1.30
CA ASP A 140 4.29 26.21 0.69
C ASP A 140 3.18 27.26 0.49
N SER A 141 2.02 26.83 0.01
CA SER A 141 0.85 27.71 -0.17
C SER A 141 0.26 28.20 1.16
N GLY A 142 0.32 27.39 2.21
CA GLY A 142 0.00 27.81 3.58
C GLY A 142 0.99 28.83 4.16
N SER A 143 2.25 28.81 3.70
CA SER A 143 3.26 29.81 4.11
C SER A 143 3.13 31.15 3.39
N LEU A 144 2.40 31.22 2.26
CA LEU A 144 2.16 32.47 1.51
C LEU A 144 1.01 33.31 2.08
N HIS A 145 0.17 32.74 2.94
CA HIS A 145 -0.83 33.48 3.73
C HIS A 145 -0.32 33.60 5.17
N GLY A 146 0.48 34.63 5.41
CA GLY A 146 1.11 34.91 6.71
C GLY A 146 0.13 34.77 7.87
N SER A 147 0.46 33.92 8.83
CA SER A 147 -0.17 33.94 10.14
C SER A 147 0.25 35.25 10.85
N PRO A 148 -0.69 36.03 11.41
CA PRO A 148 -0.31 37.17 12.23
C PRO A 148 0.46 36.66 13.45
N GLU A 149 1.53 37.38 13.77
CA GLU A 149 2.46 37.14 14.87
C GLU A 149 1.71 36.67 16.14
N ARG A 150 2.04 35.47 16.63
CA ARG A 150 1.71 35.12 18.01
C ARG A 150 2.66 35.93 18.89
N GLU A 151 2.15 37.03 19.44
CA GLU A 151 2.81 37.77 20.50
C GLU A 151 3.24 36.82 21.61
N ALA A 152 4.55 36.67 21.76
CA ALA A 152 5.16 36.21 22.99
C ALA A 152 5.13 37.37 23.98
N GLY A 153 4.20 37.30 24.94
CA GLY A 153 4.18 38.12 26.15
C GLY A 153 4.46 37.26 27.39
N PRO A 154 4.99 37.86 28.47
CA PRO A 154 5.97 37.28 29.39
C PRO A 154 5.47 36.18 30.32
#